data_AF-A0A3M2E966-F1
#
_entry.id   AF-A0A3M2E966-F1
#
_cell.length_a   1.000
_cell.length_b   1.000
_cell.length_c   1.000
_cell.angle_alpha   90.00
_cell.angle_beta   90.00
_cell.angle_gamma   90.00
#
_symmetry.space_group_name_H-M   'P 1'
#
loop_
_entity.id
_entity.type
_entity.pdbx_description
1 polymer ?
#
loop_
_entity_poly.entity_id
_entity_poly.type
_entity_poly.pdbx_seq_one_letter_code
_entity_poly.pdbx_strand_id
1 'polypeptide(L)' 'FASHAYPEFHLLMPLFVCRKWQGVPAPREGQELAWVAPRRLSDYPMPPADLPLVPVLRDLL' A
#
# COMPACT_ATOMS: atom_id res chain seq x y z
N PHE A 1 -2.76 -10.11 -0.52
CA PHE A 1 -1.30 -10.27 -0.38
C PHE A 1 -0.69 -10.09 -1.77
N ALA A 2 0.53 -9.57 -1.86
CA ALA A 2 1.26 -9.50 -3.12
C ALA A 2 2.32 -10.61 -3.17
N SER A 3 2.48 -11.19 -4.35
CA SER A 3 3.47 -12.21 -4.67
C SER A 3 4.16 -11.77 -5.96
N HIS A 4 5.44 -11.41 -5.89
CA HIS A 4 6.16 -10.86 -7.05
C HIS A 4 7.55 -11.49 -7.16
N ALA A 5 7.85 -12.07 -8.32
CA ALA A 5 9.16 -12.61 -8.60
C ALA A 5 10.08 -11.50 -9.11
N TYR A 6 11.01 -11.06 -8.28
CA TYR A 6 12.17 -10.28 -8.72
C TYR A 6 13.26 -11.23 -9.24
N PRO A 7 14.24 -10.73 -10.02
CA PRO A 7 15.30 -11.59 -10.57
C PRO A 7 16.12 -12.30 -9.49
N GLU A 8 16.33 -11.68 -8.33
CA GLU A 8 17.18 -12.20 -7.26
C GLU A 8 16.39 -12.87 -6.11
N PHE A 9 15.09 -12.58 -5.99
CA PHE A 9 14.27 -13.10 -4.89
C PHE A 9 12.78 -13.12 -5.23
N HIS A 10 12.02 -13.92 -4.49
CA HIS A 10 10.57 -13.93 -4.56
C HIS A 10 9.98 -13.14 -3.38
N LEU A 11 9.36 -12.00 -3.67
CA LEU A 11 8.69 -11.17 -2.68
C LEU A 11 7.33 -11.77 -2.32
N LEU A 12 7.13 -12.07 -1.04
CA LEU A 12 5.81 -12.33 -0.46
C LEU A 12 5.48 -11.22 0.53
N MET A 13 4.41 -10.47 0.26
CA MET A 13 4.03 -9.30 1.05
C MET A 13 2.57 -9.40 1.51
N PRO A 14 2.32 -9.84 2.75
CA PRO A 14 1.01 -9.76 3.37
C PRO A 14 0.57 -8.29 3.58
N LEU A 15 -0.71 -8.01 3.36
CA LEU A 15 -1.31 -6.68 3.52
C LEU A 15 -2.35 -6.74 4.64
N PHE A 16 -2.35 -5.74 5.53
CA PHE A 16 -3.24 -5.67 6.69
C PHE A 16 -4.05 -4.38 6.68
N VAL A 17 -5.34 -4.49 7.00
CA VAL A 17 -6.23 -3.33 7.18
C VAL A 17 -6.27 -2.98 8.67
N CYS A 18 -5.83 -1.77 9.01
CA CYS A 18 -5.89 -1.22 10.36
C CYS A 18 -6.93 -0.11 10.44
N ARG A 19 -7.95 -0.27 11.29
CA ARG A 19 -9.03 0.73 11.50
C ARG A 19 -8.94 1.46 12.85
N LYS A 20 -8.06 1.00 13.75
CA LYS A 20 -7.89 1.57 15.09
C LYS A 20 -6.41 1.58 15.42
N TRP A 21 -5.91 2.76 15.78
CA TRP A 21 -4.54 2.98 16.23
C TRP A 21 -4.51 4.12 17.25
N GLN A 22 -3.37 4.32 17.89
CA GLN A 22 -3.15 5.40 18.86
C GLN A 22 -2.26 6.50 18.25
N GLY A 23 -2.63 7.76 18.47
CA GLY A 23 -1.91 8.92 17.94
C GLY A 23 -2.24 9.24 16.48
N VAL A 24 -1.53 10.21 15.92
CA VAL A 24 -1.67 10.66 14.52
C VAL A 24 -0.42 10.23 13.73
N PRO A 25 -0.56 9.54 12.59
CA PRO A 25 0.58 9.19 11.73
C PRO A 25 1.36 10.44 11.32
N ALA A 26 2.68 10.41 11.55
CA ALA A 26 3.59 11.50 11.23
C ALA A 26 4.86 10.92 10.58
N PRO A 27 5.44 11.60 9.58
CA PRO A 27 6.67 11.15 8.95
C PRO A 27 7.85 11.30 9.91
N ARG A 28 8.64 10.24 10.09
CA ARG A 28 9.79 10.21 11.03
C ARG A 28 11.14 9.98 10.35
N GLU A 29 11.14 9.66 9.07
CA GLU A 29 12.32 9.28 8.28
C GLU A 29 12.45 10.15 7.01
N GLY A 30 11.81 11.33 7.00
CA GLY A 30 11.86 12.27 5.87
C GLY A 30 10.91 11.96 4.71
N GLN A 31 10.04 10.96 4.85
CA GLN A 31 9.02 10.62 3.87
C GLN A 31 7.85 11.61 3.86
N GLU A 32 7.14 11.68 2.74
CA GLU A 32 5.86 12.37 2.65
C GLU A 32 4.70 11.39 2.87
N LEU A 33 3.62 11.85 3.51
CA LEU A 33 2.42 11.06 3.74
C LEU A 33 1.24 11.64 2.96
N ALA A 34 0.41 10.76 2.40
CA ALA A 34 -0.82 11.13 1.72
C ALA A 34 -2.01 10.30 2.25
N TRP A 35 -3.08 10.99 2.65
CA TRP A 35 -4.37 10.36 2.92
C TRP A 35 -5.20 10.36 1.64
N VAL A 36 -5.44 9.18 1.09
CA VAL A 36 -6.02 9.02 -0.25
C VAL A 36 -7.35 8.27 -0.15
N ALA A 37 -8.39 8.83 -0.78
CA ALA A 37 -9.66 8.12 -0.93
C ALA A 37 -9.45 6.86 -1.81
N PRO A 38 -10.08 5.71 -1.51
CA PRO A 38 -9.80 4.45 -2.21
C PRO A 38 -9.91 4.54 -3.75
N ARG A 39 -10.85 5.34 -4.25
CA ARG A 39 -11.07 5.57 -5.69
C ARG A 39 -9.93 6.29 -6.41
N ARG A 40 -9.05 6.99 -5.67
CA ARG A 40 -7.90 7.74 -6.22
C ARG A 40 -6.57 7.03 -6.00
N LEU A 41 -6.57 5.80 -5.49
CA LEU A 41 -5.33 5.05 -5.27
C LEU A 41 -4.54 4.85 -6.57
N SER A 42 -5.21 4.73 -7.72
CA SER A 42 -4.58 4.63 -9.04
C SER A 42 -3.82 5.89 -9.48
N ASP A 43 -4.08 7.03 -8.85
CA ASP A 43 -3.45 8.31 -9.24
C ASP A 43 -2.03 8.44 -8.68
N TYR A 44 -1.62 7.53 -7.78
CA TYR A 44 -0.33 7.55 -7.11
C TYR A 44 0.60 6.52 -7.76
N PRO A 45 1.84 6.90 -8.10
CA PRO A 45 2.82 5.96 -8.62
C PRO A 45 3.13 4.90 -7.56
N MET A 46 3.02 3.63 -7.93
CA MET A 46 3.28 2.49 -7.05
C MET A 46 4.30 1.54 -7.69
N PRO A 47 5.07 0.79 -6.89
CA PRO A 47 5.92 -0.27 -7.42
C PRO A 47 5.09 -1.35 -8.15
N PRO A 48 5.68 -2.08 -9.11
CA PRO A 48 4.97 -3.12 -9.87
C PRO A 48 4.33 -4.22 -9.01
N ALA A 49 4.90 -4.50 -7.83
CA ALA A 49 4.38 -5.49 -6.89
C ALA A 49 3.07 -5.05 -6.19
N ASP A 50 2.83 -3.75 -6.10
CA ASP A 50 1.71 -3.14 -5.37
C ASP A 50 0.51 -2.84 -6.27
N LEU A 51 0.73 -2.61 -7.57
CA LEU A 51 -0.34 -2.33 -8.54
C LEU A 51 -1.50 -3.35 -8.51
N PRO A 52 -1.26 -4.67 -8.38
CA PRO A 52 -2.35 -5.64 -8.27
C PRO A 52 -3.21 -5.51 -7.00
N LEU A 53 -2.71 -4.82 -5.97
CA LEU A 53 -3.43 -4.61 -4.70
C LEU A 53 -4.43 -3.45 -4.77
N VAL A 54 -4.23 -2.49 -5.68
CA VAL A 54 -5.10 -1.31 -5.84
C VAL A 54 -6.58 -1.66 -6.01
N PRO A 55 -6.99 -2.54 -6.95
CA PRO A 55 -8.41 -2.90 -7.09
C PRO A 55 -8.95 -3.60 -5.84
N VAL A 56 -8.15 -4.45 -5.18
CA VAL A 56 -8.54 -5.14 -3.94
C VAL A 56 -8.80 -4.13 -2.81
N LEU A 57 -7.90 -3.16 -2.64
CA LEU A 57 -8.04 -2.11 -1.63
C LEU A 57 -9.23 -1.20 -1.91
N ARG A 58 -9.48 -0.86 -3.17
CA ARG A 58 -10.62 -0.04 -3.57
C ARG A 58 -11.95 -0.68 -3.21
N ASP A 59 -12.07 -2.00 -3.35
CA ASP A 59 -13.31 -2.72 -3.10
C ASP A 59 -13.48 -3.10 -1.61
N LEU A 60 -12.36 -3.15 -0.86
CA LEU A 60 -12.33 -3.53 0.57
C LEU A 60 -12.58 -2.36 1.54
N LEU A 61 -12.27 -1.13 1.13
CA LEU A 61 -12.32 0.10 1.95
C LEU A 61 -13.56 0.94 1.66
#